data_AF-A0A0X3SGZ0-F1
#
_entry.id   AF-A0A0X3SGZ0-F1
#
_cell.length_a   1.000
_cell.length_b   1.000
_cell.length_c   1.000
_cell.angle_alpha   90.00
_cell.angle_beta   90.00
_cell.angle_gamma   90.00
#
_symmetry.space_group_name_H-M   'P 1'
#
loop_
_entity.id
_entity.type
_entity.pdbx_description
1 polymer ?
#
loop_
_entity_poly.entity_id
_entity_poly.type
_entity_poly.pdbx_seq_one_letter_code
_entity_poly.pdbx_strand_id
1 'polypeptide(L)' 'MDITPPLPIAPTLRTEMNHGGPLSATQAHQVLLYCALDAGCVPMDPPAVQAVVRLAQLDYPTVQAVIDWITTAATRRP' A
#
# COMPACT_ATOMS: atom_id res chain seq x y z
N MET A 1 -13.53 15.04 0.27
CA MET A 1 -12.15 15.00 0.78
C MET A 1 -11.72 13.55 0.73
N ASP A 2 -10.76 13.20 -0.12
CA ASP A 2 -10.08 11.91 -0.08
C ASP A 2 -9.32 11.82 1.25
N ILE A 3 -9.84 11.05 2.19
CA ILE A 3 -9.17 10.79 3.47
C ILE A 3 -8.51 9.43 3.31
N THR A 4 -7.29 9.40 2.80
CA THR A 4 -6.45 8.21 2.87
C THR A 4 -6.20 7.92 4.36
N PRO A 5 -6.55 6.72 4.87
CA PRO A 5 -6.33 6.39 6.27
C PRO A 5 -4.83 6.34 6.59
N PRO A 6 -4.46 6.52 7.87
CA PRO A 6 -3.08 6.41 8.29
C PRO A 6 -2.53 5.01 7.98
N LEU A 7 -1.23 4.95 7.70
CA LEU A 7 -0.57 3.70 7.37
C LEU A 7 -0.75 2.63 8.47
N PRO A 8 -0.90 1.34 8.09
CA PRO A 8 -1.00 0.23 9.02
C PRO A 8 0.37 -0.06 9.65
N ILE A 9 0.76 0.76 10.61
CA ILE A 9 1.99 0.57 11.39
C ILE A 9 1.69 -0.39 12.54
N ALA A 10 2.48 -1.45 12.66
CA ALA A 10 2.43 -2.39 13.77
C ALA A 10 2.56 -1.64 15.11
N PRO A 11 1.75 -1.98 16.15
CA PRO A 11 1.77 -1.25 17.42
C PRO A 11 3.16 -1.16 18.07
N THR A 12 3.97 -2.20 17.91
CA THR A 12 5.34 -2.31 18.44
C THR A 12 6.32 -1.34 17.78
N LEU A 13 6.07 -0.92 16.54
CA LEU A 13 6.94 -0.02 15.78
C LEU A 13 6.52 1.44 15.90
N ARG A 14 5.29 1.72 16.39
CA ARG A 14 4.76 3.09 16.51
C ARG A 14 5.55 3.97 17.47
N THR A 15 6.08 3.39 18.56
CA THR A 15 6.77 4.14 19.61
C THR A 15 8.17 4.58 19.19
N GLU A 16 8.83 3.81 18.31
CA GLU A 16 10.19 4.11 17.83
C GLU A 16 10.21 4.83 16.47
N MET A 17 9.08 4.87 15.75
CA MET A 17 8.98 5.59 14.49
C MET A 17 8.98 7.10 14.73
N ASN A 18 10.03 7.75 14.23
CA ASN A 18 10.05 9.20 14.07
C ASN A 18 8.88 9.57 13.14
N HIS A 19 7.92 10.37 13.63
CA HIS A 19 6.70 10.74 12.90
C HIS A 19 7.00 11.80 11.84
N GLY A 20 8.00 11.55 10.99
CA GLY A 20 8.56 12.49 10.03
C GLY A 20 7.53 12.98 9.04
N GLY A 21 6.77 14.01 9.44
CA GLY A 21 5.72 14.65 8.66
C GLY A 21 4.55 13.73 8.26
N PRO A 22 3.41 14.31 7.89
CA PRO A 22 2.38 13.57 7.18
C PRO A 22 2.89 13.19 5.78
N LEU A 23 2.65 11.95 5.36
CA LEU A 23 2.87 11.55 3.97
C LEU A 23 1.84 12.22 3.06
N SER A 24 2.23 12.53 1.83
CA SER A 24 1.25 12.85 0.80
C SER A 24 0.35 11.64 0.52
N ALA A 25 -0.87 11.88 0.01
CA ALA A 25 -1.81 10.81 -0.33
C ALA A 25 -1.17 9.77 -1.27
N THR A 26 -0.44 10.21 -2.29
CA THR A 26 0.28 9.33 -3.22
C THR A 26 1.35 8.49 -2.52
N GLN A 27 2.14 9.08 -1.61
CA GLN A 27 3.13 8.30 -0.84
C GLN A 27 2.44 7.28 0.07
N ALA A 28 1.32 7.64 0.70
CA ALA A 28 0.54 6.72 1.51
C ALA A 28 -0.03 5.57 0.65
N HIS A 29 -0.58 5.86 -0.52
CA HIS A 29 -1.06 4.85 -1.48
C HIS A 29 0.06 3.89 -1.93
N GLN A 30 1.26 4.41 -2.21
CA GLN A 30 2.41 3.57 -2.57
C GLN A 30 2.74 2.58 -1.46
N VAL A 31 2.84 3.06 -0.22
CA VAL A 31 3.17 2.20 0.92
C VAL A 31 2.09 1.14 1.12
N LEU A 32 0.80 1.50 1.05
CA LEU A 32 -0.30 0.55 1.18
C LEU A 32 -0.26 -0.55 0.11
N LEU A 33 -0.01 -0.18 -1.16
CA LEU A 33 0.13 -1.13 -2.26
C LEU A 33 1.34 -2.05 -2.06
N TYR A 34 2.48 -1.52 -1.62
CA TYR A 34 3.65 -2.33 -1.31
C TYR A 34 3.37 -3.33 -0.18
N CYS A 35 2.70 -2.90 0.90
CA CYS A 35 2.33 -3.79 2.00
C CYS A 35 1.39 -4.92 1.52
N ALA A 36 0.43 -4.62 0.64
CA ALA A 36 -0.48 -5.64 0.10
C ALA A 36 0.25 -6.68 -0.76
N LEU A 37 1.21 -6.24 -1.59
CA LEU A 37 2.02 -7.11 -2.43
C LEU A 37 2.99 -7.98 -1.62
N ASP A 38 3.63 -7.39 -0.61
CA ASP A 38 4.53 -8.07 0.32
C ASP A 38 3.80 -9.17 1.11
N ALA A 39 2.62 -8.84 1.66
CA ALA A 39 1.75 -9.81 2.33
C ALA A 39 1.28 -10.95 1.41
N GLY A 40 1.15 -10.67 0.10
CA GLY A 40 0.84 -11.67 -0.92
C GLY A 40 2.06 -12.45 -1.47
N CYS A 41 3.27 -12.16 -0.97
CA CYS A 41 4.53 -12.67 -1.49
C CYS A 41 4.61 -12.54 -3.03
N VAL A 42 4.24 -11.36 -3.54
CA VAL A 42 4.30 -11.05 -4.98
C VAL A 42 5.70 -10.53 -5.30
N PRO A 43 6.48 -11.20 -6.17
CA PRO A 43 7.79 -10.70 -6.57
C PRO A 43 7.64 -9.38 -7.31
N MET A 44 8.46 -8.40 -6.94
CA MET A 44 8.47 -7.09 -7.61
C MET A 44 9.68 -6.97 -8.52
N ASP A 45 9.42 -7.04 -9.82
CA ASP A 45 10.38 -6.67 -10.84
C ASP A 45 10.30 -5.16 -11.14
N PRO A 46 11.28 -4.56 -11.86
CA PRO A 46 11.26 -3.13 -12.17
C PRO A 46 9.97 -2.65 -12.87
N PRO A 47 9.35 -3.42 -13.79
CA PRO A 47 8.03 -3.10 -14.33
C PRO A 47 6.92 -3.04 -13.27
N ALA A 48 6.86 -3.98 -12.33
CA ALA A 48 5.86 -3.98 -11.26
C ALA A 48 6.00 -2.75 -10.35
N VAL A 49 7.24 -2.33 -10.05
CA VAL A 49 7.51 -1.10 -9.29
C VAL A 49 6.92 0.13 -10.00
N GLN A 50 7.08 0.24 -11.32
CA GLN A 50 6.48 1.32 -12.09
C GLN A 50 4.95 1.26 -12.09
N ALA A 51 4.36 0.07 -12.11
CA ALA A 51 2.91 -0.10 -12.00
C ALA A 51 2.39 0.42 -10.64
N VAL A 52 3.07 0.10 -9.54
CA VAL A 52 2.72 0.61 -8.18
C VAL A 52 2.76 2.14 -8.15
N VAL A 53 3.82 2.75 -8.71
CA VAL A 53 3.95 4.21 -8.77
C VAL A 53 2.78 4.85 -9.51
N ARG A 54 2.34 4.26 -10.63
CA ARG A 54 1.20 4.75 -11.40
C ARG A 54 -0.13 4.55 -10.68
N LEU A 55 -0.34 3.37 -10.08
CA LEU A 55 -1.57 3.06 -9.33
C LEU A 55 -1.75 4.00 -8.14
N ALA A 56 -0.66 4.36 -7.46
CA ALA A 56 -0.71 5.23 -6.30
C ALA A 56 -1.12 6.68 -6.61
N GLN A 57 -1.10 7.10 -7.88
CA GLN A 57 -1.57 8.42 -8.30
C GLN A 57 -3.10 8.49 -8.42
N LEU A 58 -3.79 7.36 -8.33
CA LEU A 58 -5.25 7.29 -8.38
C LEU A 58 -5.86 7.72 -7.03
N ASP A 59 -7.18 7.95 -7.05
CA ASP A 59 -7.98 8.21 -5.85
C ASP A 59 -7.96 7.02 -4.88
N TYR A 60 -8.16 7.30 -3.60
CA TYR A 60 -8.06 6.28 -2.57
C TYR A 60 -9.06 5.11 -2.78
N PRO A 61 -10.34 5.33 -3.15
CA PRO A 61 -11.27 4.24 -3.46
C PRO A 61 -10.75 3.27 -4.52
N THR A 62 -10.14 3.79 -5.60
CA THR A 62 -9.55 2.97 -6.64
C THR A 62 -8.34 2.19 -6.13
N VAL A 63 -7.46 2.84 -5.36
CA VAL A 63 -6.30 2.16 -4.74
C VAL A 63 -6.76 1.07 -3.78
N GLN A 64 -7.79 1.33 -2.97
CA GLN A 64 -8.35 0.35 -2.04
C GLN A 64 -8.91 -0.87 -2.76
N ALA A 65 -9.63 -0.68 -3.87
CA ALA A 65 -10.14 -1.79 -4.68
C ALA A 65 -9.02 -2.68 -5.23
N VAL A 66 -7.88 -2.09 -5.61
CA VAL A 66 -6.70 -2.83 -6.06
C VAL A 66 -6.07 -3.62 -4.90
N ILE A 67 -5.95 -3.02 -3.72
CA ILE A 67 -5.46 -3.69 -2.51
C ILE A 67 -6.34 -4.91 -2.19
N ASP A 68 -7.66 -4.74 -2.16
CA ASP A 68 -8.60 -5.82 -1.88
C ASP A 68 -8.48 -6.96 -2.90
N TRP A 69 -8.29 -6.62 -4.18
CA TRP A 69 -8.05 -7.59 -5.24
C TRP A 69 -6.74 -8.37 -5.03
N ILE A 70 -5.64 -7.70 -4.71
CA ILE A 70 -4.34 -8.33 -4.41
C ILE A 70 -4.48 -9.27 -3.20
N THR A 71 -5.06 -8.79 -2.10
CA THR A 71 -5.26 -9.59 -0.89
C THR A 71 -6.14 -10.82 -1.17
N THR A 72 -7.23 -10.65 -1.92
CA THR A 72 -8.09 -11.77 -2.31
C THR A 72 -7.35 -12.78 -3.17
N ALA A 73 -6.56 -12.33 -4.14
CA ALA A 73 -5.76 -13.22 -4.99
C ALA A 73 -4.72 -14.01 -4.17
N ALA A 74 -4.08 -13.36 -3.18
CA ALA A 74 -3.12 -14.00 -2.30
C ALA A 74 -3.75 -15.11 -1.43
N THR A 75 -4.95 -14.90 -0.90
CA THR A 75 -5.66 -15.92 -0.10
C THR A 75 -6.12 -17.15 -0.90
N ARG A 76 -6.15 -17.05 -2.25
CA ARG A 76 -6.57 -18.13 -3.14
C ARG A 76 -5.40 -18.96 -3.69
N ARG A 77 -4.16 -18.66 -3.28
CA ARG A 77 -2.99 -19.48 -3.66
C ARG A 77 -3.09 -20.85 -2.95
N PRO A 78 -2.98 -21.98 -3.68
CA PRO A 78 -3.03 -23.32 -3.11
C PRO A 78 -1.81 -23.64 -2.24
#